data_AF-A0A952EAV2-F1
#
_entry.id   AF-A0A952EAV2-F1
#
_cell.length_a   1.000
_cell.length_b   1.000
_cell.length_c   1.000
_cell.angle_alpha   90.00
_cell.angle_beta   90.00
_cell.angle_gamma   90.00
#
_symmetry.space_group_name_H-M   'P 1'
#
loop_
_entity.id
_entity.type
_entity.pdbx_description
1 polymer ?
#
loop_
_entity_poly.entity_id
_entity_poly.type
_entity_poly.pdbx_seq_one_letter_code
_entity_poly.pdbx_strand_id
1 'polypeptide(L)'
;MRAPKHCGFTIHRTLLLGVALAALIETSGCETLKVYPGPPRSANEIATLVLPFYDAGFPGLRVHQIDNMPVSSAVTSFALLPATHEILISCGYSQQLVTEHSYGRERLRFHAKAGHVYKVRTRVRQGRCMMWVEDKVSQETVSEPIARCGRCSPAVSAHRQLKSCAAAMARRGRRLAWVPV
;
A
#
# COMPACT_ATOMS: atom_id res chain seq x y z
N MET A 1 45.49 62.01 -30.66
CA MET A 1 44.13 62.06 -30.08
C MET A 1 43.43 60.73 -30.36
N ARG A 2 43.24 59.87 -29.35
CA ARG A 2 42.52 58.59 -29.46
C ARG A 2 41.35 58.61 -28.49
N ALA A 3 40.17 58.32 -29.02
CA ALA A 3 38.88 58.32 -28.32
C ALA A 3 38.76 57.17 -27.30
N PRO A 4 37.92 57.32 -26.26
CA PRO A 4 37.84 56.39 -25.14
C PRO A 4 37.03 55.12 -25.45
N LYS A 5 37.45 54.05 -24.76
CA LYS A 5 36.82 52.73 -24.71
C LYS A 5 35.54 52.78 -23.87
N HIS A 6 34.42 52.31 -24.40
CA HIS A 6 33.25 51.93 -23.61
C HIS A 6 32.96 50.44 -23.80
N CYS A 7 33.28 49.65 -22.78
CA CYS A 7 32.76 48.30 -22.57
C CYS A 7 31.89 48.35 -21.31
N GLY A 8 30.62 48.71 -21.49
CA GLY A 8 29.60 48.73 -20.43
C GLY A 8 28.90 47.38 -20.34
N PHE A 9 29.43 46.51 -19.48
CA PHE A 9 28.91 45.19 -19.15
C PHE A 9 27.56 45.32 -18.40
N THR A 10 26.45 45.00 -19.07
CA THR A 10 25.09 45.05 -18.48
C THR A 10 24.47 43.65 -18.49
N ILE A 11 25.01 42.71 -17.69
CA ILE A 11 24.56 41.30 -17.69
C ILE A 11 24.11 40.79 -16.29
N HIS A 12 24.21 41.60 -15.23
CA HIS A 12 24.00 41.07 -13.87
C HIS A 12 22.56 41.08 -13.32
N ARG A 13 21.58 41.70 -13.98
CA ARG A 13 20.21 41.80 -13.42
C ARG A 13 19.21 40.76 -13.92
N THR A 14 19.45 40.15 -15.08
CA THR A 14 18.50 39.18 -15.67
C THR A 14 18.70 37.75 -15.14
N LEU A 15 19.86 37.46 -14.54
CA LEU A 15 20.23 36.10 -14.13
C LEU A 15 19.70 35.73 -12.73
N LEU A 16 19.41 36.71 -11.88
CA LEU A 16 18.85 36.46 -10.53
C LEU A 16 17.34 36.18 -10.54
N LEU A 17 16.60 36.64 -11.56
CA LEU A 17 15.15 36.39 -11.66
C LEU A 17 14.83 34.98 -12.17
N GLY A 18 15.74 34.36 -12.94
CA GLY A 18 15.56 33.01 -13.50
C GLY A 18 15.71 31.88 -12.46
N VAL A 19 16.56 32.07 -11.44
CA VAL A 19 16.79 31.04 -10.40
C VAL A 19 15.64 30.96 -9.41
N ALA A 20 14.94 32.06 -9.14
CA ALA A 20 13.78 32.07 -8.24
C ALA A 20 12.56 31.33 -8.82
N LEU A 21 12.42 31.25 -10.16
CA LEU A 21 11.27 30.58 -10.79
C LEU A 21 11.44 29.06 -10.92
N ALA A 22 12.68 28.56 -10.99
CA ALA A 22 12.96 27.12 -11.04
C ALA A 22 12.70 26.41 -9.70
N ALA A 23 12.73 27.14 -8.58
CA ALA A 23 12.48 26.59 -7.24
C ALA A 23 10.99 26.31 -6.95
N LEU A 24 10.05 26.80 -7.77
CA LEU A 24 8.61 26.61 -7.52
C LEU A 24 8.01 25.34 -8.17
N ILE A 25 8.75 24.63 -9.03
CA ILE A 25 8.19 23.54 -9.84
C ILE A 25 8.20 22.19 -9.11
N GLU A 26 8.88 22.04 -7.97
CA GLU A 26 9.01 20.74 -7.29
C GLU A 26 7.88 20.38 -6.30
N THR A 27 6.80 21.18 -6.23
CA THR A 27 5.72 20.94 -5.25
C THR A 27 4.52 20.15 -5.77
N SER A 28 4.56 19.62 -7.00
CA SER A 28 3.53 18.67 -7.51
C SER A 28 3.71 17.25 -6.96
N GLY A 29 4.11 17.15 -5.69
CA GLY A 29 4.27 15.88 -4.99
C GLY A 29 2.93 15.18 -4.85
N CYS A 30 2.88 13.92 -5.27
CA CYS A 30 1.77 13.02 -4.98
C CYS A 30 1.36 13.14 -3.50
N GLU A 31 0.12 13.58 -3.26
CA GLU A 31 -0.39 13.78 -1.90
C GLU A 31 -0.37 12.44 -1.17
N THR A 32 0.50 12.33 -0.16
CA THR A 32 0.58 11.16 0.70
C THR A 32 -0.32 11.39 1.89
N LEU A 33 -1.39 10.60 2.00
CA LEU A 33 -2.35 10.70 3.10
C LEU A 33 -1.73 10.17 4.39
N LYS A 34 -1.71 11.00 5.43
CA LYS A 34 -1.34 10.60 6.78
C LYS A 34 -2.46 9.78 7.41
N VAL A 35 -2.21 8.52 7.74
CA VAL A 35 -3.20 7.62 8.37
C VAL A 35 -2.86 7.30 9.84
N TYR A 36 -2.22 8.25 10.54
CA TYR A 36 -1.90 8.16 11.96
C TYR A 36 -2.20 9.48 12.70
N PRO A 37 -2.47 9.42 14.02
CA PRO A 37 -2.71 10.62 14.83
C PRO A 37 -1.42 11.39 15.14
N GLY A 38 -1.56 12.68 15.45
CA GLY A 38 -0.44 13.55 15.88
C GLY A 38 0.20 14.36 14.76
N PRO A 39 1.32 15.05 15.03
CA PRO A 39 2.01 15.88 14.05
C PRO A 39 2.60 15.04 12.91
N PRO A 40 2.85 15.63 11.72
CA PRO A 40 3.63 15.00 10.67
C PRO A 40 5.00 14.54 11.20
N ARG A 41 5.43 13.36 10.75
CA ARG A 41 6.75 12.78 11.09
C ARG A 41 7.67 12.77 9.88
N SER A 42 8.96 12.67 10.13
CA SER A 42 9.96 12.58 9.06
C SER A 42 9.85 11.25 8.31
N ALA A 43 10.35 11.19 7.07
CA ALA A 43 10.31 9.99 6.22
C ALA A 43 10.98 8.77 6.87
N ASN A 44 11.98 8.98 7.74
CA ASN A 44 12.70 7.90 8.43
C ASN A 44 11.93 7.34 9.65
N GLU A 45 10.85 8.00 10.07
CA GLU A 45 10.01 7.60 11.20
C GLU A 45 8.69 6.95 10.77
N ILE A 46 8.41 6.94 9.46
CA ILE A 46 7.17 6.42 8.88
C ILE A 46 7.48 5.34 7.84
N ALA A 47 6.48 4.50 7.58
CA ALA A 47 6.43 3.68 6.38
C ALA A 47 5.52 4.34 5.34
N THR A 48 5.76 4.07 4.07
CA THR A 48 4.89 4.56 2.97
C THR A 48 4.30 3.39 2.21
N LEU A 49 2.98 3.29 2.13
CA LEU A 49 2.27 2.34 1.28
C LEU A 49 1.85 3.03 -0.03
N VAL A 50 2.28 2.49 -1.16
CA VAL A 50 2.01 3.02 -2.49
C VAL A 50 1.17 2.03 -3.30
N LEU A 51 0.10 2.55 -3.89
CA LEU A 51 -0.71 1.83 -4.86
C LEU A 51 -0.16 2.07 -6.28
N PRO A 52 -0.21 1.06 -7.16
CA PRO A 52 0.10 1.28 -8.57
C PRO A 52 -0.88 2.30 -9.15
N PHE A 53 -0.35 3.22 -9.95
CA PHE A 53 -1.21 4.16 -10.68
C PHE A 53 -2.08 3.40 -11.68
N TYR A 54 -3.26 3.95 -11.96
CA TYR A 54 -4.16 3.44 -12.99
C TYR A 54 -3.53 3.64 -14.38
N ASP A 55 -2.78 2.65 -14.85
CA ASP A 55 -2.38 2.60 -16.25
C ASP A 55 -3.49 1.91 -17.06
N ALA A 56 -3.79 2.45 -18.24
CA ALA A 56 -4.80 1.90 -19.14
C ALA A 56 -4.52 0.42 -19.41
N GLY A 57 -5.48 -0.45 -19.07
CA GLY A 57 -5.38 -1.90 -19.24
C GLY A 57 -4.93 -2.70 -18.00
N PHE A 58 -4.59 -2.03 -16.89
CA PHE A 58 -4.30 -2.71 -15.62
C PHE A 58 -5.49 -2.68 -14.65
N PRO A 59 -5.67 -3.73 -13.83
CA PRO A 59 -6.70 -3.72 -12.81
C PRO A 59 -6.34 -2.67 -11.77
N GLY A 60 -7.25 -1.73 -11.58
CA GLY A 60 -7.17 -0.72 -10.54
C GLY A 60 -7.24 -1.33 -9.16
N LEU A 61 -6.34 -0.89 -8.30
CA LEU A 61 -6.40 -1.17 -6.87
C LEU A 61 -7.03 0.01 -6.14
N ARG A 62 -7.98 -0.29 -5.26
CA ARG A 62 -8.64 0.70 -4.40
C ARG A 62 -8.56 0.24 -2.96
N VAL A 63 -7.88 1.01 -2.11
CA VAL A 63 -7.90 0.80 -0.66
C VAL A 63 -9.16 1.46 -0.11
N HIS A 64 -9.91 0.71 0.69
CA HIS A 64 -11.13 1.18 1.34
C HIS A 64 -10.86 1.57 2.79
N GLN A 65 -10.01 0.78 3.47
CA GLN A 65 -9.70 0.99 4.88
C GLN A 65 -8.25 0.62 5.19
N ILE A 66 -7.68 1.31 6.18
CA ILE A 66 -6.41 0.98 6.84
C ILE A 66 -6.68 0.99 8.35
N ASP A 67 -6.43 -0.11 9.05
CA ASP A 67 -6.66 -0.26 10.49
C ASP A 67 -8.08 0.16 10.93
N ASN A 68 -9.07 -0.23 10.12
CA ASN A 68 -10.49 0.14 10.27
C ASN A 68 -10.81 1.63 10.06
N MET A 69 -9.83 2.45 9.68
CA MET A 69 -10.04 3.84 9.26
C MET A 69 -10.41 3.88 7.76
N PRO A 70 -11.56 4.43 7.36
CA PRO A 70 -11.89 4.60 5.96
C PRO A 70 -10.93 5.60 5.31
N VAL A 71 -10.53 5.34 4.06
CA VAL A 71 -9.66 6.22 3.29
C VAL A 71 -10.30 6.61 1.96
N SER A 72 -9.89 7.76 1.42
CA SER A 72 -10.35 8.21 0.10
C SER A 72 -9.78 7.31 -1.00
N SER A 73 -10.63 6.93 -1.96
CA SER A 73 -10.22 6.16 -3.13
C SER A 73 -9.35 6.93 -4.12
N ALA A 74 -9.27 8.27 -4.00
CA ALA A 74 -8.44 9.11 -4.85
C ALA A 74 -6.95 9.10 -4.42
N VAL A 75 -6.66 8.62 -3.22
CA VAL A 75 -5.31 8.60 -2.65
C VAL A 75 -4.58 7.33 -3.07
N THR A 76 -3.36 7.48 -3.56
CA THR A 76 -2.49 6.36 -3.98
C THR A 76 -1.27 6.16 -3.08
N SER A 77 -1.03 7.04 -2.11
CA SER A 77 0.10 6.98 -1.19
C SER A 77 -0.36 7.23 0.25
N PHE A 78 0.06 6.38 1.19
CA PHE A 78 -0.35 6.43 2.59
C PHE A 78 0.87 6.39 3.51
N ALA A 79 0.97 7.34 4.44
CA ALA A 79 2.00 7.37 5.46
C ALA A 79 1.51 6.66 6.73
N LEU A 80 2.24 5.63 7.15
CA LEU A 80 1.93 4.69 8.24
C LEU A 80 2.98 4.82 9.35
N LEU A 81 2.59 4.59 10.60
CA LEU A 81 3.59 4.38 11.67
C LEU A 81 4.16 2.97 11.59
N PRO A 82 5.36 2.69 12.11
CA PRO A 82 5.89 1.32 12.18
C PRO A 82 5.04 0.45 13.10
N ALA A 83 4.27 -0.48 12.53
CA ALA A 83 3.42 -1.42 13.25
C ALA A 83 2.91 -2.52 12.30
N THR A 84 2.13 -3.46 12.82
CA THR A 84 1.33 -4.36 11.97
C THR A 84 0.05 -3.66 11.56
N HIS A 85 -0.17 -3.57 10.25
CA HIS A 85 -1.36 -2.94 9.66
C HIS A 85 -2.24 -3.97 8.99
N GLU A 86 -3.53 -3.66 8.94
CA GLU A 86 -4.51 -4.38 8.15
C GLU A 86 -5.17 -3.44 7.15
N ILE A 87 -5.14 -3.82 5.87
CA ILE A 87 -5.75 -3.03 4.79
C ILE A 87 -6.89 -3.81 4.16
N LEU A 88 -8.03 -3.15 3.97
CA LEU A 88 -9.14 -3.66 3.16
C LEU A 88 -9.00 -3.08 1.76
N ILE A 89 -8.71 -3.92 0.78
CA ILE A 89 -8.42 -3.51 -0.58
C ILE A 89 -9.32 -4.25 -1.57
N SER A 90 -9.70 -3.59 -2.65
CA SER A 90 -10.37 -4.22 -3.79
C SER A 90 -9.57 -4.07 -5.06
N CYS A 91 -9.79 -5.01 -5.96
CA CYS A 91 -9.24 -4.99 -7.30
C CYS A 91 -10.40 -4.97 -8.31
N GLY A 92 -10.31 -4.12 -9.34
CA GLY A 92 -11.32 -4.02 -10.37
C GLY A 92 -10.79 -3.40 -11.66
N TYR A 93 -11.50 -3.60 -12.77
CA TYR A 93 -11.25 -2.80 -13.99
C TYR A 93 -12.31 -1.71 -14.09
N SER A 94 -11.84 -0.51 -14.44
CA SER A 94 -12.68 0.55 -14.97
C SER A 94 -12.34 0.68 -16.45
N GLN A 95 -13.00 -0.08 -17.33
CA GLN A 95 -12.77 0.07 -18.77
C GLN A 95 -13.47 1.30 -19.33
N GLN A 96 -14.57 1.74 -18.72
CA GLN A 96 -15.34 2.94 -19.07
C GLN A 96 -15.96 3.43 -17.76
N LEU A 97 -16.11 4.74 -17.57
CA LEU A 97 -16.61 5.44 -16.37
C LEU A 97 -17.98 4.94 -15.80
N VAL A 98 -18.57 3.89 -16.35
CA VAL A 98 -19.96 3.48 -16.17
C VAL A 98 -20.12 2.09 -15.55
N THR A 99 -19.11 1.20 -15.61
CA THR A 99 -19.22 -0.17 -15.02
C THR A 99 -17.96 -0.61 -14.27
N GLU A 100 -17.98 -0.46 -12.95
CA GLU A 100 -16.92 -0.95 -12.06
C GLU A 100 -17.05 -2.47 -11.89
N HIS A 101 -16.23 -3.24 -12.61
CA HIS A 101 -16.14 -4.68 -12.41
C HIS A 101 -15.21 -4.95 -11.24
N SER A 102 -15.76 -5.28 -10.06
CA SER A 102 -14.98 -5.67 -8.89
C SER A 102 -14.69 -7.17 -8.90
N TYR A 103 -13.42 -7.54 -8.81
CA TYR A 103 -12.96 -8.93 -8.61
C TYR A 103 -13.00 -9.38 -7.14
N GLY A 104 -13.56 -8.55 -6.26
CA GLY A 104 -13.69 -8.82 -4.84
C GLY A 104 -12.88 -7.86 -3.97
N ARG A 105 -13.04 -8.07 -2.66
CA ARG A 105 -12.33 -7.36 -1.60
C ARG A 105 -11.49 -8.36 -0.81
N GLU A 106 -10.28 -8.01 -0.46
CA GLU A 106 -9.41 -8.82 0.39
C GLU A 106 -8.88 -7.98 1.55
N ARG A 107 -8.62 -8.65 2.68
CA ARG A 107 -7.90 -8.06 3.81
C ARG A 107 -6.47 -8.57 3.74
N LEU A 108 -5.51 -7.65 3.66
CA LEU A 108 -4.09 -7.95 3.70
C LEU A 108 -3.52 -7.45 5.01
N ARG A 109 -2.67 -8.26 5.65
CA ARG A 109 -1.97 -7.91 6.89
C ARG A 109 -0.48 -7.96 6.66
N PHE A 110 0.24 -6.92 7.09
CA PHE A 110 1.70 -6.85 6.96
C PHE A 110 2.31 -6.02 8.10
N HIS A 111 3.60 -6.22 8.37
CA HIS A 111 4.34 -5.44 9.36
C HIS A 111 5.18 -4.35 8.67
N ALA A 112 4.85 -3.09 8.93
CA ALA A 112 5.52 -1.93 8.37
C ALA A 112 6.70 -1.48 9.24
N LYS A 113 7.84 -1.19 8.61
CA LYS A 113 9.08 -0.71 9.22
C LYS A 113 9.33 0.75 8.85
N ALA A 114 9.92 1.52 9.75
CA ALA A 114 10.24 2.92 9.53
C ALA A 114 11.25 3.08 8.37
N GLY A 115 11.04 4.07 7.50
CA GLY A 115 11.87 4.32 6.32
C GLY A 115 11.61 3.37 5.13
N HIS A 116 10.73 2.38 5.28
CA HIS A 116 10.41 1.45 4.18
C HIS A 116 9.28 1.97 3.29
N VAL A 117 9.36 1.62 2.01
CA VAL A 117 8.31 1.84 1.03
C VAL A 117 7.72 0.49 0.64
N TYR A 118 6.41 0.37 0.76
CA TYR A 118 5.64 -0.81 0.42
C TYR A 118 4.84 -0.56 -0.85
N LYS A 119 4.81 -1.52 -1.76
CA LYS A 119 3.94 -1.47 -2.94
C LYS A 119 2.91 -2.58 -2.88
N VAL A 120 1.66 -2.24 -3.13
CA VAL A 120 0.65 -3.28 -3.36
C VAL A 120 0.80 -3.78 -4.79
N ARG A 121 0.93 -5.09 -4.92
CA ARG A 121 0.98 -5.79 -6.20
C ARG A 121 -0.31 -6.56 -6.41
N THR A 122 -0.61 -6.78 -7.67
CA THR A 122 -1.80 -7.50 -8.06
C THR A 122 -1.54 -8.37 -9.28
N ARG A 123 -2.27 -9.49 -9.35
CA ARG A 123 -2.31 -10.34 -10.53
C ARG A 123 -3.70 -10.93 -10.69
N VAL A 124 -4.30 -10.71 -11.85
CA VAL A 124 -5.56 -11.34 -12.23
C VAL A 124 -5.26 -12.67 -12.91
N ARG A 125 -5.86 -13.76 -12.42
CA ARG A 125 -5.84 -15.09 -13.05
C ARG A 125 -7.22 -15.73 -12.93
N GLN A 126 -7.75 -16.25 -14.04
CA GLN A 126 -9.04 -16.98 -14.06
C GLN A 126 -10.19 -16.21 -13.39
N GLY A 127 -10.29 -14.90 -13.64
CA GLY A 127 -11.34 -14.06 -13.06
C GLY A 127 -11.20 -13.80 -11.56
N ARG A 128 -10.06 -14.15 -10.94
CA ARG A 128 -9.73 -13.82 -9.56
C ARG A 128 -8.56 -12.86 -9.51
N CYS A 129 -8.65 -11.87 -8.63
CA CYS A 129 -7.57 -10.94 -8.41
C CYS A 129 -6.82 -11.29 -7.14
N MET A 130 -5.54 -11.63 -7.28
CA MET A 130 -4.64 -11.93 -6.16
C MET A 130 -3.87 -10.66 -5.83
N MET A 131 -3.87 -10.23 -4.56
CA MET A 131 -3.18 -9.03 -4.12
C MET A 131 -2.17 -9.37 -3.01
N TRP A 132 -1.05 -8.68 -2.98
CA TRP A 132 -0.03 -8.82 -1.94
C TRP A 132 0.77 -7.53 -1.76
N VAL A 133 1.48 -7.40 -0.65
CA VAL A 133 2.34 -6.25 -0.33
C VAL A 133 3.81 -6.66 -0.49
N GLU A 134 4.56 -5.91 -1.29
CA GLU A 134 6.00 -6.05 -1.51
C GLU A 134 6.72 -4.91 -0.79
N ASP A 135 7.72 -5.22 0.03
CA ASP A 135 8.65 -4.24 0.59
C ASP A 135 9.72 -3.90 -0.46
N LYS A 136 9.83 -2.63 -0.84
CA LYS A 136 10.77 -2.19 -1.90
C LYS A 136 12.22 -2.22 -1.47
N VAL A 137 12.50 -2.16 -0.16
CA VAL A 137 13.86 -2.20 0.36
C VAL A 137 14.39 -3.63 0.34
N SER A 138 13.62 -4.58 0.89
CA SER A 138 14.02 -5.99 0.96
C SER A 138 13.65 -6.83 -0.27
N GLN A 139 12.75 -6.32 -1.13
CA GLN A 139 12.14 -7.06 -2.26
C GLN A 139 11.33 -8.30 -1.84
N GLU A 140 10.95 -8.39 -0.57
CA GLU A 140 10.17 -9.51 -0.04
C GLU A 140 8.67 -9.24 -0.09
N THR A 141 7.89 -10.32 -0.27
CA THR A 141 6.43 -10.27 -0.04
C THR A 141 6.19 -10.37 1.45
N VAL A 142 5.62 -9.32 2.04
CA VAL A 142 5.46 -9.16 3.50
C VAL A 142 4.01 -9.33 3.97
N SER A 143 3.06 -9.51 3.05
CA SER A 143 1.66 -9.67 3.39
C SER A 143 1.26 -11.13 3.51
N GLU A 144 0.50 -11.44 4.55
CA GLU A 144 -0.24 -12.69 4.68
C GLU A 144 -1.70 -12.46 4.24
N PRO A 145 -2.25 -13.26 3.31
CA PRO A 145 -3.67 -13.23 3.03
C PRO A 145 -4.41 -13.69 4.29
N ILE A 146 -5.31 -12.86 4.81
CA ILE A 146 -6.19 -13.28 5.90
C ILE A 146 -7.17 -14.28 5.30
N ALA A 147 -6.88 -15.57 5.49
CA ALA A 147 -7.75 -16.63 5.02
C ALA A 147 -9.14 -16.40 5.61
N ARG A 148 -10.11 -16.07 4.75
CA ARG A 148 -11.52 -16.14 5.12
C ARG A 148 -11.77 -17.61 5.42
N CYS A 149 -11.85 -17.98 6.69
CA CYS A 149 -12.34 -19.29 7.08
C CYS A 149 -13.78 -19.41 6.58
N GLY A 150 -13.97 -19.88 5.34
CA GLY A 150 -15.26 -20.10 4.69
C GLY A 150 -16.10 -21.21 5.32
N ARG A 151 -15.83 -21.54 6.59
CA ARG A 151 -16.55 -22.52 7.41
C ARG A 151 -16.91 -22.03 8.82
N CYS A 152 -16.73 -20.74 9.10
CA CYS A 152 -17.32 -20.10 10.28
C CYS A 152 -18.46 -19.17 9.82
N SER A 153 -19.48 -19.73 9.15
CA SER A 153 -20.76 -19.03 9.04
C SER A 153 -21.39 -19.01 10.44
N PRO A 154 -21.74 -17.84 11.00
CA PRO A 154 -22.40 -17.75 12.32
C PRO A 154 -23.87 -18.22 12.31
N ALA A 155 -24.32 -18.95 11.28
CA ALA A 155 -25.73 -19.29 11.08
C ALA A 155 -26.12 -20.73 11.47
N VAL A 156 -25.25 -21.51 12.11
CA VAL A 156 -25.64 -22.84 12.64
C VAL A 156 -25.24 -22.97 14.09
N SER A 157 -26.20 -22.67 14.98
CA SER A 157 -26.38 -23.17 16.34
C SER A 157 -25.09 -23.49 17.12
N ALA A 158 -24.75 -22.56 18.02
CA ALA A 158 -23.61 -22.59 18.94
C ALA A 158 -23.54 -23.80 19.91
N HIS A 159 -24.36 -24.84 19.75
CA HIS A 159 -24.35 -25.98 20.68
C HIS A 159 -23.68 -27.27 20.16
N ARG A 160 -23.37 -27.38 18.85
CA ARG A 160 -22.81 -28.65 18.28
C ARG A 160 -21.36 -28.60 17.79
N GLN A 161 -20.74 -27.44 17.68
CA GLN A 161 -19.42 -27.31 17.03
C GLN A 161 -18.20 -27.53 17.93
N LEU A 162 -18.33 -27.46 19.26
CA LEU A 162 -17.19 -27.75 20.14
C LEU A 162 -16.71 -29.23 20.05
N LYS A 163 -17.56 -30.14 19.60
CA LYS A 163 -17.17 -31.56 19.42
C LYS A 163 -16.50 -31.86 18.08
N SER A 164 -16.70 -31.07 17.02
CA SER A 164 -16.16 -31.42 15.68
C SER A 164 -14.74 -30.93 15.43
N CYS A 165 -14.31 -29.80 16.02
CA CYS A 165 -12.93 -29.34 15.88
C CYS A 165 -11.93 -30.19 16.69
N ALA A 166 -12.32 -30.65 17.88
CA ALA A 166 -11.51 -31.58 18.67
C ALA A 166 -11.35 -32.95 17.97
N ALA A 167 -12.41 -33.46 17.34
CA ALA A 167 -12.36 -34.73 16.61
C ALA A 167 -11.52 -34.67 15.32
N ALA A 168 -11.45 -33.50 14.66
CA ALA A 168 -10.59 -33.32 13.47
C ALA A 168 -9.09 -33.22 13.84
N MET A 169 -8.76 -32.69 15.02
CA MET A 169 -7.38 -32.69 15.51
C MET A 169 -6.92 -34.08 16.00
N ALA A 170 -7.81 -34.86 16.61
CA ALA A 170 -7.47 -36.22 17.06
C ALA A 170 -7.21 -37.24 15.93
N ARG A 171 -7.72 -37.00 14.70
CA ARG A 171 -7.50 -37.91 13.55
C ARG A 171 -6.21 -37.64 12.78
N ARG A 172 -5.49 -36.54 13.03
CA ARG A 172 -4.15 -36.32 12.49
C ARG A 172 -3.09 -36.92 13.42
N GLY A 173 -3.19 -38.22 13.64
CA GLY A 173 -2.22 -39.02 14.39
C GLY A 173 -0.83 -38.97 13.76
N ARG A 174 -0.07 -37.91 14.05
CA ARG A 174 1.39 -37.97 14.03
C ARG A 174 1.82 -38.47 15.39
N ARG A 175 2.20 -39.75 15.43
CA ARG A 175 3.05 -40.30 16.49
C ARG A 175 4.29 -39.40 16.58
N LEU A 176 4.43 -38.64 17.66
CA LEU A 176 5.74 -38.20 18.10
C LEU A 176 6.45 -39.46 18.56
N ALA A 177 7.38 -39.95 17.73
CA ALA A 177 8.32 -40.97 18.14
C ALA A 177 9.17 -40.37 19.26
N TRP A 178 9.02 -40.92 20.46
CA TRP A 178 10.00 -40.78 21.52
C TRP A 178 11.28 -41.49 21.06
N VAL A 179 12.38 -40.77 20.98
CA VAL A 179 13.73 -41.33 20.92
C VAL A 179 14.27 -41.31 22.35
N PRO A 180 14.45 -42.47 23.01
CA PRO A 180 15.29 -42.54 24.19
C PRO A 180 16.76 -42.77 23.79
N VAL A 181 17.63 -42.28 24.67
CA VAL A 181 19.10 -42.26 24.70
C VAL A 181 19.75 -41.08 23.99
#